data_AF-A0A0D0RHF8-F1
#
_entry.id   AF-A0A0D0RHF8-F1
#
_cell.length_a   1.000
_cell.length_b   1.000
_cell.length_c   1.000
_cell.angle_alpha   90.00
_cell.angle_beta   90.00
_cell.angle_gamma   90.00
#
_symmetry.space_group_name_H-M   'P 1'
#
loop_
_entity.id
_entity.type
_entity.pdbx_description
1 polymer ?
#
loop_
_entity_poly.entity_id
_entity_poly.type
_entity_poly.pdbx_seq_one_letter_code
_entity_poly.pdbx_strand_id
1 'polypeptide(L)'
;MCQLFGISSKENVELNEYLKEFYSHSNEHPHGWGLAFMDHNHVSIEKEPMQASKSKYLKERLSTPIASSMAFAHIRYATIGNIKYANCHPFTLRDKTGRQWVQIHNGTIFDFKPLSKYVKVQEGDSDSERVLRYIVDQMNKAQEIKPLDAKGRFELLDQIVCSMSLGN
;
A
#
# COMPACT_ATOMS: atom_id res chain seq x y z
N MET A 1 0.58 10.41 -12.69
CA MET A 1 1.10 10.04 -11.34
C MET A 1 -0.01 9.31 -10.60
N CYS A 2 0.26 8.41 -9.65
CA CYS A 2 -0.80 7.73 -8.91
C CYS A 2 -1.54 8.73 -7.98
N GLN A 3 -2.66 8.29 -7.40
CA GLN A 3 -3.32 9.00 -6.31
C GLN A 3 -3.47 8.12 -5.07
N LEU A 4 -3.37 8.73 -3.90
CA LEU A 4 -3.44 8.07 -2.59
C LEU A 4 -4.64 8.62 -1.81
N PHE A 5 -5.32 7.74 -1.09
CA PHE A 5 -6.32 8.09 -0.08
C PHE A 5 -6.05 7.27 1.18
N GLY A 6 -6.19 7.90 2.34
CA GLY A 6 -5.99 7.24 3.63
C GLY A 6 -6.85 7.86 4.72
N ILE A 7 -7.39 7.01 5.60
CA ILE A 7 -8.10 7.43 6.80
C ILE A 7 -7.54 6.68 8.02
N SER A 8 -7.45 7.40 9.14
CA SER A 8 -7.14 6.84 10.47
C SER A 8 -7.94 7.63 11.49
N SER A 9 -8.93 6.99 12.11
CA SER A 9 -9.86 7.60 13.06
C SER A 9 -10.00 6.73 14.30
N LYS A 10 -10.54 7.32 15.38
CA LYS A 10 -10.83 6.58 16.61
C LYS A 10 -12.02 5.63 16.44
N GLU A 11 -13.05 6.11 15.75
CA GLU A 11 -14.30 5.38 15.48
C GLU A 11 -14.39 5.01 14.00
N ASN A 12 -15.27 4.07 13.65
CA ASN A 12 -15.53 3.73 12.26
C ASN A 12 -16.18 4.90 11.52
N VAL A 13 -15.66 5.21 10.33
CA VAL A 13 -16.20 6.23 9.42
C VAL A 13 -16.78 5.54 8.20
N GLU A 14 -17.95 5.99 7.74
CA GLU A 14 -18.52 5.54 6.47
C GLU A 14 -17.72 6.15 5.30
N LEU A 15 -17.17 5.28 4.46
CA LEU A 15 -16.19 5.65 3.44
C LEU A 15 -16.78 5.78 2.03
N ASN A 16 -18.02 5.34 1.81
CA ASN A 16 -18.60 5.19 0.47
C ASN A 16 -18.51 6.47 -0.37
N GLU A 17 -18.95 7.62 0.16
CA GLU A 17 -18.92 8.88 -0.60
C GLU A 17 -17.49 9.37 -0.86
N TYR A 18 -16.59 9.26 0.13
CA TYR A 18 -15.17 9.58 -0.05
C TYR A 18 -14.50 8.70 -1.11
N LEU A 19 -14.80 7.40 -1.11
CA LEU A 19 -14.24 6.45 -2.06
C LEU A 19 -14.83 6.64 -3.46
N LYS A 20 -16.13 6.93 -3.59
CA LYS A 20 -16.75 7.26 -4.88
C LYS A 20 -16.09 8.48 -5.51
N GLU A 21 -15.91 9.55 -4.73
CA GLU A 21 -15.23 10.76 -5.18
C GLU A 21 -13.78 10.44 -5.58
N PHE A 22 -13.03 9.75 -4.72
CA PHE A 22 -11.66 9.37 -4.99
C PHE A 22 -11.53 8.55 -6.29
N TYR A 23 -12.31 7.48 -6.45
CA TYR A 23 -12.25 6.62 -7.65
C TYR A 23 -12.77 7.28 -8.92
N SER A 24 -13.51 8.39 -8.81
CA SER A 24 -13.92 9.20 -9.97
C SER A 24 -12.73 9.76 -10.74
N HIS A 25 -11.60 9.99 -10.06
CA HIS A 25 -10.34 10.48 -10.65
C HIS A 25 -9.61 9.43 -11.52
N SER A 26 -10.09 8.19 -11.56
CA SER A 26 -9.41 7.10 -12.29
C SER A 26 -9.33 7.26 -13.80
N ASN A 27 -10.05 8.23 -14.39
CA ASN A 27 -9.98 8.52 -15.82
C ASN A 27 -8.57 8.88 -16.29
N GLU A 28 -7.80 9.59 -15.46
CA GLU A 28 -6.40 9.94 -15.75
C GLU A 28 -5.41 8.88 -15.26
N HIS A 29 -5.89 7.84 -14.57
CA HIS A 29 -5.09 6.83 -13.87
C HIS A 29 -5.65 5.41 -14.09
N PRO A 30 -5.61 4.88 -15.33
CA PRO A 30 -6.40 3.71 -15.71
C PRO A 30 -5.71 2.36 -15.44
N HIS A 31 -4.53 2.33 -14.81
CA HIS A 31 -3.65 1.15 -14.77
C HIS A 31 -3.86 0.26 -13.52
N GLY A 32 -4.89 0.54 -12.73
CA GLY A 32 -5.29 -0.28 -11.59
C GLY A 32 -5.93 0.54 -10.47
N TRP A 33 -6.67 -0.14 -9.60
CA TRP A 33 -7.19 0.41 -8.36
C TRP A 33 -7.00 -0.60 -7.23
N GLY A 34 -7.01 -0.11 -5.99
CA GLY A 34 -7.09 -0.99 -4.83
C GLY A 34 -7.56 -0.29 -3.58
N LEU A 35 -8.18 -1.07 -2.71
CA LEU A 35 -8.75 -0.72 -1.43
C LEU A 35 -8.22 -1.70 -0.37
N ALA A 36 -7.76 -1.16 0.76
CA ALA A 36 -7.62 -1.92 1.99
C ALA A 36 -8.44 -1.24 3.08
N PHE A 37 -9.19 -2.03 3.83
CA PHE A 37 -9.81 -1.60 5.07
C PHE A 37 -9.39 -2.56 6.17
N MET A 38 -9.19 -1.98 7.35
CA MET A 38 -8.62 -2.67 8.49
C MET A 38 -9.66 -2.66 9.60
N ASP A 39 -9.86 -3.84 10.18
CA ASP A 39 -10.71 -4.03 11.34
C ASP A 39 -9.95 -4.84 12.38
N HIS A 40 -9.60 -4.17 13.49
CA HIS A 40 -8.74 -4.72 14.54
C HIS A 40 -7.43 -5.31 13.97
N ASN A 41 -7.30 -6.64 13.96
CA ASN A 41 -6.12 -7.37 13.48
C ASN A 41 -6.29 -7.95 12.07
N HIS A 42 -7.39 -7.65 11.38
CA HIS A 42 -7.68 -8.15 10.04
C HIS A 42 -7.52 -7.05 9.01
N VAL A 43 -6.86 -7.40 7.90
CA VAL A 43 -6.73 -6.55 6.72
C VAL A 43 -7.47 -7.24 5.59
N SER A 44 -8.48 -6.57 5.04
CA SER A 44 -9.08 -6.98 3.76
C SER A 44 -8.47 -6.17 2.64
N ILE A 45 -8.16 -6.80 1.50
CA ILE A 45 -7.61 -6.15 0.33
C ILE A 45 -8.46 -6.52 -0.88
N GLU A 46 -8.87 -5.51 -1.62
CA GLU A 46 -9.63 -5.63 -2.85
C GLU A 46 -8.93 -4.78 -3.91
N LYS A 47 -8.60 -5.34 -5.07
CA LYS A 47 -7.88 -4.60 -6.13
C LYS A 47 -8.04 -5.26 -7.49
N GLU A 48 -7.98 -4.48 -8.56
CA GLU A 48 -7.95 -4.99 -9.93
C GLU A 48 -6.98 -4.18 -10.81
N PRO A 49 -6.32 -4.81 -11.79
CA PRO A 49 -5.43 -4.16 -12.74
C PRO A 49 -6.20 -3.48 -13.88
N MET A 50 -7.22 -2.69 -13.55
CA MET A 50 -8.01 -1.94 -14.51
C MET A 50 -8.43 -0.57 -13.95
N GLN A 51 -8.94 0.30 -14.82
CA GLN A 51 -9.49 1.59 -14.45
C GLN A 51 -10.67 1.42 -13.47
N ALA A 52 -10.64 2.15 -12.35
CA ALA A 52 -11.63 2.03 -11.27
C ALA A 52 -13.06 2.26 -11.76
N SER A 53 -13.30 3.30 -12.57
CA SER A 53 -14.64 3.61 -13.12
C SER A 53 -15.20 2.56 -14.09
N LYS A 54 -14.37 1.63 -14.57
CA LYS A 54 -14.77 0.52 -15.44
C LYS A 54 -14.91 -0.81 -14.70
N SER A 55 -14.57 -0.86 -13.42
CA SER A 55 -14.69 -2.07 -12.61
C SER A 55 -16.15 -2.28 -12.19
N LYS A 56 -16.73 -3.41 -12.61
CA LYS A 56 -18.05 -3.84 -12.13
C LYS A 56 -18.01 -4.19 -10.64
N TYR A 57 -16.94 -4.87 -10.23
CA TYR A 57 -16.73 -5.26 -8.84
C TYR A 57 -16.70 -4.05 -7.92
N LEU A 58 -15.90 -3.03 -8.24
CA LEU A 58 -15.80 -1.82 -7.42
C LEU A 58 -17.13 -1.07 -7.36
N LYS A 59 -17.87 -1.00 -8.48
CA LYS A 59 -19.20 -0.38 -8.51
C LYS A 59 -20.18 -1.09 -7.56
N GLU A 60 -20.20 -2.41 -7.58
CA GLU A 60 -21.00 -3.23 -6.66
C GLU A 60 -20.52 -3.07 -5.22
N ARG A 61 -19.20 -3.08 -5.00
CA ARG A 61 -18.61 -2.92 -3.67
C ARG A 61 -18.97 -1.57 -3.03
N LEU A 62 -18.94 -0.48 -3.79
CA LEU A 62 -19.31 0.86 -3.33
C LEU A 62 -20.83 1.06 -3.16
N SER A 63 -21.65 0.09 -3.59
CA SER A 63 -23.09 0.08 -3.36
C SER A 63 -23.49 -0.49 -1.99
N THR A 64 -22.56 -1.13 -1.29
CA THR A 64 -22.76 -1.63 0.08
C THR A 64 -21.95 -0.81 1.09
N PRO A 65 -22.42 -0.67 2.35
CA PRO A 65 -21.70 0.10 3.36
C PRO A 65 -20.25 -0.36 3.55
N ILE A 66 -19.34 0.61 3.57
CA ILE A 66 -17.92 0.44 3.89
C ILE A 66 -17.65 1.34 5.08
N ALA A 67 -17.53 0.74 6.27
CA ALA A 67 -17.19 1.46 7.48
C ALA A 67 -15.90 0.90 8.07
N SER A 68 -14.93 1.77 8.35
CA SER A 68 -13.68 1.39 8.98
C SER A 68 -13.03 2.59 9.66
N SER A 69 -12.29 2.33 10.73
CA SER A 69 -11.45 3.31 11.40
C SER A 69 -10.09 3.49 10.70
N MET A 70 -9.71 2.57 9.80
CA MET A 70 -8.47 2.68 9.05
C MET A 70 -8.59 2.05 7.67
N ALA A 71 -8.39 2.86 6.64
CA ALA A 71 -8.44 2.40 5.26
C ALA A 71 -7.42 3.12 4.38
N PHE A 72 -6.99 2.43 3.33
CA PHE A 72 -6.13 2.94 2.27
C PHE A 72 -6.80 2.67 0.94
N ALA A 73 -6.82 3.65 0.05
CA ALA A 73 -7.21 3.45 -1.34
C ALA A 73 -6.16 4.04 -2.28
N HIS A 74 -6.02 3.43 -3.45
CA HIS A 74 -5.00 3.78 -4.43
C HIS A 74 -5.56 3.70 -5.84
N ILE A 75 -5.17 4.66 -6.67
CA ILE A 75 -5.41 4.63 -8.11
C ILE A 75 -4.06 4.68 -8.83
N ARG A 76 -3.81 3.67 -9.64
CA ARG A 76 -2.50 3.41 -10.24
C ARG A 76 -2.38 4.06 -11.61
N TYR A 77 -1.31 4.81 -11.78
CA TYR A 77 -0.74 5.18 -13.07
C TYR A 77 0.62 4.50 -13.21
N ALA A 78 0.66 3.38 -13.93
CA ALA A 78 1.89 2.60 -14.11
C ALA A 78 2.98 3.40 -14.86
N THR A 79 3.96 3.92 -14.11
CA THR A 79 5.25 4.40 -14.65
C THR A 79 6.26 3.25 -14.73
N ILE A 80 6.22 2.36 -13.73
CA ILE A 80 7.04 1.15 -13.62
C ILE A 80 6.13 -0.07 -13.48
N GLY A 81 6.51 -1.13 -14.20
CA GLY A 81 5.90 -2.44 -14.10
C GLY A 81 4.61 -2.62 -14.90
N ASN A 82 4.31 -3.87 -15.25
CA ASN A 82 3.18 -4.21 -16.11
C ASN A 82 1.81 -3.93 -15.47
N ILE A 83 0.73 -3.93 -16.27
CA ILE A 83 -0.64 -3.85 -15.76
C ILE A 83 -1.06 -5.27 -15.31
N LYS A 84 -0.79 -5.60 -14.04
CA LYS A 84 -1.13 -6.88 -13.41
C LYS A 84 -1.54 -6.70 -11.95
N TYR A 85 -2.35 -7.62 -11.43
CA TYR A 85 -2.86 -7.60 -10.05
C TYR A 85 -1.72 -7.45 -9.02
N ALA A 86 -0.62 -8.19 -9.23
CA ALA A 86 0.56 -8.15 -8.36
C ALA A 86 1.25 -6.78 -8.30
N ASN A 87 0.95 -5.84 -9.21
CA ASN A 87 1.51 -4.48 -9.17
C ASN A 87 0.54 -3.42 -8.67
N CYS A 88 -0.70 -3.80 -8.38
CA CYS A 88 -1.68 -2.89 -7.82
C CYS A 88 -1.45 -2.80 -6.31
N HIS A 89 -1.33 -1.57 -5.81
CA HIS A 89 -1.42 -1.29 -4.39
C HIS A 89 -2.85 -1.57 -3.88
N PRO A 90 -3.05 -1.77 -2.57
CA PRO A 90 -2.01 -1.89 -1.54
C PRO A 90 -1.17 -3.18 -1.63
N PHE A 91 0.07 -3.08 -1.18
CA PHE A 91 0.95 -4.23 -0.93
C PHE A 91 0.86 -4.62 0.53
N THR A 92 0.99 -5.91 0.82
CA THR A 92 0.99 -6.41 2.19
C THR A 92 2.04 -7.47 2.43
N LEU A 93 2.58 -7.49 3.65
CA LEU A 93 3.55 -8.48 4.09
C LEU A 93 3.47 -8.64 5.61
N ARG A 94 3.66 -9.85 6.10
CA ARG A 94 3.65 -10.14 7.54
C ARG A 94 5.09 -10.22 8.06
N ASP A 95 5.36 -9.59 9.19
CA ASP A 95 6.66 -9.71 9.86
C ASP A 95 6.77 -10.98 10.70
N LYS A 96 7.96 -11.27 11.22
CA LYS A 96 8.23 -12.46 12.05
C LYS A 96 7.47 -12.47 13.38
N THR A 97 6.95 -11.33 13.82
CA THR A 97 6.09 -11.24 15.01
C THR A 97 4.61 -11.40 14.71
N GLY A 98 4.25 -11.64 13.46
CA GLY A 98 2.88 -11.85 13.03
C GLY A 98 2.12 -10.57 12.72
N ARG A 99 2.73 -9.38 12.84
CA ARG A 99 2.09 -8.11 12.48
C ARG A 99 1.98 -7.99 10.96
N GLN A 100 0.79 -7.62 10.50
CA GLN A 100 0.50 -7.37 9.10
C GLN A 100 0.88 -5.92 8.75
N TRP A 101 1.72 -5.75 7.74
CA TRP A 101 2.07 -4.45 7.16
C TRP A 101 1.27 -4.24 5.88
N VAL A 102 0.83 -2.98 5.67
CA VAL A 102 0.09 -2.52 4.50
C VAL A 102 0.73 -1.24 3.98
N GLN A 103 0.98 -1.17 2.68
CA GLN A 103 1.65 -0.02 2.06
C GLN A 103 0.96 0.40 0.76
N ILE A 104 0.72 1.71 0.65
CA ILE A 104 0.47 2.41 -0.61
C ILE A 104 1.64 3.38 -0.85
N HIS A 105 2.07 3.54 -2.11
CA HIS A 105 3.22 4.37 -2.45
C HIS A 105 2.94 5.10 -3.77
N ASN A 106 3.21 6.41 -3.79
CA ASN A 106 3.13 7.23 -4.99
C ASN A 106 4.50 7.85 -5.25
N GLY A 107 5.14 7.41 -6.33
CA GLY A 107 6.50 7.79 -6.66
C GLY A 107 7.20 6.67 -7.40
N THR A 108 8.48 6.89 -7.69
CA THR A 108 9.36 5.87 -8.28
C THR A 108 10.70 5.94 -7.56
N ILE A 109 11.22 4.78 -7.18
CA ILE A 109 12.54 4.65 -6.57
C ILE A 109 13.56 4.35 -7.67
N PHE A 110 14.30 5.37 -8.07
CA PHE A 110 15.36 5.36 -9.07
C PHE A 110 16.67 4.81 -8.52
N ASP A 111 17.17 5.36 -7.40
CA ASP A 111 18.45 4.94 -6.81
C ASP A 111 18.32 4.58 -5.33
N PHE A 112 18.13 3.29 -5.06
CA PHE A 112 18.27 2.73 -3.73
C PHE A 112 18.76 1.28 -3.80
N LYS A 113 20.10 1.10 -3.81
CA LYS A 113 20.78 -0.21 -3.94
C LYS A 113 20.22 -1.32 -3.06
N PRO A 114 19.79 -1.10 -1.80
CA PRO A 114 19.24 -2.15 -0.96
C PRO A 114 18.00 -2.85 -1.53
N LEU A 115 17.25 -2.24 -2.46
CA LEU A 115 16.08 -2.89 -3.08
C LEU A 115 16.44 -3.97 -4.09
N SER A 116 17.66 -3.95 -4.64
CA SER A 116 18.09 -4.85 -5.72
C SER A 116 17.96 -6.33 -5.37
N LYS A 117 18.20 -6.69 -4.10
CA LYS A 117 18.10 -8.08 -3.62
C LYS A 117 16.67 -8.63 -3.65
N TYR A 118 15.64 -7.77 -3.72
CA TYR A 118 14.25 -8.22 -3.75
C TYR A 118 13.70 -8.47 -5.16
N VAL A 119 14.45 -8.13 -6.21
CA VAL A 119 14.02 -8.31 -7.61
C VAL A 119 13.65 -9.77 -7.93
N LYS A 120 14.33 -10.74 -7.30
CA LYS A 120 14.09 -12.17 -7.53
C LYS A 120 12.97 -12.77 -6.66
N VAL A 121 12.50 -12.06 -5.64
CA VAL A 121 11.51 -12.58 -4.67
C VAL A 121 10.22 -11.79 -4.65
N GLN A 122 10.14 -10.69 -5.39
CA GLN A 122 8.91 -9.96 -5.63
C GLN A 122 7.95 -10.79 -6.50
N GLU A 123 6.65 -10.66 -6.26
CA GLU A 123 5.60 -11.30 -7.06
C GLU A 123 5.29 -10.46 -8.32
N GLY A 124 5.31 -9.15 -8.15
CA GLY A 124 5.12 -8.16 -9.18
C GLY A 124 6.39 -7.83 -9.95
N ASP A 125 6.42 -6.62 -10.48
CA ASP A 125 7.62 -5.96 -11.01
C ASP A 125 7.70 -4.48 -10.59
N SER A 126 6.93 -4.10 -9.57
CA SER A 126 6.95 -2.76 -8.98
C SER A 126 8.08 -2.62 -7.96
N ASP A 127 8.76 -1.49 -8.02
CA ASP A 127 9.63 -0.98 -6.96
C ASP A 127 8.94 -0.87 -5.59
N SER A 128 7.67 -0.48 -5.57
CA SER A 128 6.86 -0.32 -4.35
C SER A 128 6.78 -1.62 -3.54
N GLU A 129 6.65 -2.77 -4.20
CA GLU A 129 6.69 -4.08 -3.52
C GLU A 129 8.04 -4.31 -2.85
N ARG A 130 9.14 -3.96 -3.53
CA ARG A 130 10.50 -4.07 -2.98
C ARG A 130 10.70 -3.14 -1.79
N VAL A 131 10.12 -1.94 -1.81
CA VAL A 131 10.13 -1.03 -0.66
C VAL A 131 9.47 -1.68 0.56
N LEU A 132 8.29 -2.30 0.40
CA LEU A 132 7.62 -2.97 1.52
C LEU A 132 8.46 -4.14 2.06
N ARG A 133 9.01 -4.97 1.17
CA ARG A 133 9.90 -6.08 1.55
C ARG A 133 11.13 -5.59 2.29
N TYR A 134 11.70 -4.45 1.88
CA TYR A 134 12.82 -3.82 2.56
C TYR A 134 12.44 -3.35 3.97
N ILE A 135 11.33 -2.62 4.12
CA ILE A 135 10.86 -2.15 5.42
C ILE A 135 10.68 -3.32 6.38
N VAL A 136 9.96 -4.37 5.96
CA VAL A 136 9.71 -5.55 6.83
C VAL A 136 10.99 -6.31 7.15
N ASP A 137 11.95 -6.43 6.22
CA ASP A 137 13.26 -7.03 6.50
C ASP A 137 14.04 -6.24 7.57
N GLN A 138 14.03 -4.92 7.52
CA GLN A 138 14.68 -4.08 8.54
C GLN A 138 13.96 -4.18 9.89
N MET A 139 12.62 -4.18 9.90
CA MET A 139 11.83 -4.37 11.11
C MET A 139 12.15 -5.73 11.78
N ASN A 140 12.22 -6.80 10.99
CA ASN A 140 12.59 -8.13 11.49
C ASN A 140 13.97 -8.14 12.14
N LYS A 141 15.00 -7.57 11.48
CA LYS A 141 16.36 -7.52 12.03
C LYS A 141 16.44 -6.72 13.32
N ALA A 142 15.77 -5.57 13.36
CA ALA A 142 15.76 -4.74 14.57
C ALA A 142 15.06 -5.46 15.72
N GLN A 143 13.95 -6.15 15.44
CA GLN A 143 13.21 -6.94 16.44
C GLN A 143 13.97 -8.18 16.94
N GLU A 144 14.88 -8.75 16.14
CA GLU A 144 15.80 -9.81 16.60
C GLU A 144 16.82 -9.32 17.63
N ILE A 145 17.25 -8.06 17.52
CA ILE A 145 18.19 -7.44 18.46
C ILE A 145 17.46 -7.00 19.73
N LYS A 146 16.32 -6.31 19.56
CA LYS A 146 15.51 -5.79 20.67
C LYS A 146 14.04 -5.66 20.23
N PRO A 147 13.08 -6.14 21.02
CA PRO A 147 11.67 -5.89 20.76
C PRO A 147 11.38 -4.39 20.61
N LEU A 148 10.77 -4.01 19.49
CA LEU A 148 10.40 -2.63 19.21
C LEU A 148 8.98 -2.35 19.70
N ASP A 149 8.80 -1.24 20.41
CA ASP A 149 7.48 -0.67 20.69
C ASP A 149 7.00 0.18 19.50
N ALA A 150 5.90 0.91 19.66
CA ALA A 150 5.37 1.77 18.60
C ALA A 150 6.34 2.89 18.20
N LYS A 151 7.03 3.48 19.17
CA LYS A 151 7.99 4.56 18.94
C LYS A 151 9.22 4.05 18.20
N GLY A 152 9.80 2.94 18.63
CA GLY A 152 10.97 2.33 17.96
C GLY A 152 10.67 1.88 16.52
N ARG A 153 9.46 1.37 16.26
CA ARG A 153 9.03 1.08 14.88
C ARG A 153 8.91 2.34 14.03
N PHE A 154 8.36 3.42 14.59
CA PHE A 154 8.23 4.70 13.88
C PHE A 154 9.60 5.30 13.56
N GLU A 155 10.52 5.34 14.54
CA GLU A 155 11.88 5.86 14.36
C GLU A 155 12.65 5.08 13.29
N LEU A 156 12.54 3.75 13.28
CA LEU A 156 13.17 2.93 12.25
C LEU A 156 12.54 3.16 10.87
N LEU A 157 11.22 3.31 10.79
CA LEU A 157 10.54 3.60 9.53
C LEU A 157 10.96 4.97 8.97
N ASP A 158 11.04 5.99 9.82
CA ASP A 158 11.49 7.33 9.47
C ASP A 158 12.93 7.33 8.94
N GLN A 159 13.84 6.64 9.62
CA GLN A 159 15.22 6.46 9.16
C GLN A 159 15.29 5.78 7.79
N ILE A 160 14.49 4.73 7.58
CA ILE A 160 14.41 4.03 6.29
C ILE A 160 13.94 4.98 5.19
N VAL A 161 12.85 5.71 5.41
CA VAL A 161 12.28 6.63 4.43
C VAL A 161 13.25 7.77 4.12
N CYS A 162 13.85 8.39 5.13
CA CYS A 162 14.87 9.44 4.96
C CYS A 162 16.11 8.93 4.20
N SER A 163 16.56 7.70 4.48
CA SER A 163 17.70 7.11 3.75
C SER A 163 17.38 6.87 2.28
N MET A 164 16.12 6.54 1.97
CA MET A 164 15.67 6.25 0.62
C MET A 164 15.39 7.51 -0.20
N SER A 165 14.99 8.62 0.44
CA SER A 165 14.70 9.87 -0.25
C SER A 165 15.92 10.62 -0.75
N LEU A 166 17.12 10.36 -0.23
CA LEU A 166 18.34 11.08 -0.65
C LEU A 166 18.68 10.96 -2.14
N GLY A 167 18.15 9.93 -2.83
CA GLY A 167 18.39 9.68 -4.25
C GLY A 167 17.14 9.78 -5.14
N ASN A 168 15.99 10.28 -4.63
CA ASN A 168 14.68 10.23 -5.30
C ASN A 168 13.87 11.50 -5.07
#